data_AF-A0A2T4Q2X5-F1
#
_entry.id   AF-A0A2T4Q2X5-F1
#
_cell.length_a   1.000
_cell.length_b   1.000
_cell.length_c   1.000
_cell.angle_alpha   90.00
_cell.angle_beta   90.00
_cell.angle_gamma   90.00
#
_symmetry.space_group_name_H-M   'P 1'
#
loop_
_entity.id
_entity.type
_entity.pdbx_description
1 polymer ?
#
loop_
_entity_poly.entity_id
_entity_poly.type
_entity_poly.pdbx_seq_one_letter_code
_entity_poly.pdbx_strand_id
1 'polypeptide(L)'
;MNINITNSPFNEEQAKQLNELLPTLTPEQKLWLSGYLTASQQAETNESVTSNQIAQQDQQTETMLADKEPEVTPETRAITILYGSETGNAQSLAEIFEERLVDMGNNVTLKSMEDIKPKDIKKVEDLFIITSTHGEGDPPDNAIELHEYLHGRKAPKLEGVRFSVLALGDQSYEYFCQAGKDFDFKLAELGAERLYDRVDCDIDYEEDAEKWMANVINAIGSKPKDTDSEQVVSESIKSAKERKYSKSNPYEAEVLENINLNGRGSNKETRHVELLLDNFGEEYEPGDCIVVLPQNDPSMVELLISTLGWDYEEQVLINEDGDTLNLEEALTSHFEITKLTKPLLENAAVLFDNDELKENVQDKAWVQNYIEGRDLIDLLNDFDTTELQPDNLYQLLRKLPPREYSISSSYKATPDEVHITVGAVRYHSHGRDRTGVCSVQFAERVQPGDTVPIYLKRNPNFKFPQESEVPVIMIGPGTGVAPFRSYMQEREELGFKGNTWLFFGEQHFTTDFLYQTDWQEWLDKGYLSKLDVAFSRDTEHKVYVQHRILENSKQFNEWIQNGAAIFVCGDEKQMAKDVHQTIKEVLMKEQNLSDEDAEAYLKQMKREKRYQRDVY
;
A
#
# COMPACT_ATOMS: atom_id res chain seq x y z
N MET A 1 -0.42 -2.33 -59.24
CA MET A 1 0.63 -1.88 -60.19
C MET A 1 1.94 -2.37 -59.64
N ASN A 2 2.76 -3.09 -60.41
CA ASN A 2 4.08 -3.51 -59.95
C ASN A 2 5.08 -2.37 -60.17
N ILE A 3 5.77 -2.01 -59.10
CA ILE A 3 6.85 -1.03 -59.04
C ILE A 3 8.10 -1.69 -59.64
N ASN A 4 8.65 -1.13 -60.70
CA ASN A 4 9.87 -1.58 -61.35
C ASN A 4 10.85 -0.41 -61.46
N ILE A 5 12.11 -0.70 -61.74
CA ILE A 5 13.18 0.31 -61.87
C ILE A 5 12.89 1.32 -62.99
N THR A 6 12.12 0.92 -64.01
CA THR A 6 11.78 1.79 -65.15
C THR A 6 10.59 2.72 -64.91
N ASN A 7 9.79 2.50 -63.86
CA ASN A 7 8.58 3.29 -63.57
C ASN A 7 8.54 3.87 -62.15
N SER A 8 9.66 3.80 -61.42
CA SER A 8 9.79 4.30 -60.05
C SER A 8 11.24 4.72 -59.77
N PRO A 9 11.48 5.55 -58.74
CA PRO A 9 12.83 5.96 -58.35
C PRO A 9 13.60 4.88 -57.53
N PHE A 10 13.02 3.70 -57.32
CA PHE A 10 13.60 2.65 -56.47
C PHE A 10 14.53 1.73 -57.25
N ASN A 11 15.60 1.26 -56.60
CA ASN A 11 16.48 0.24 -57.19
C ASN A 11 15.79 -1.14 -57.22
N GLU A 12 16.44 -2.13 -57.86
CA GLU A 12 15.83 -3.46 -58.08
C GLU A 12 15.39 -4.16 -56.79
N GLU A 13 16.21 -4.06 -55.75
CA GLU A 13 15.97 -4.71 -54.46
C GLU A 13 14.87 -3.99 -53.67
N GLN A 14 14.86 -2.66 -53.68
CA GLN A 14 13.83 -1.84 -53.05
C GLN A 14 12.46 -2.01 -53.75
N ALA A 15 12.44 -2.04 -55.08
CA ALA A 15 11.23 -2.27 -55.85
C ALA A 15 10.64 -3.66 -55.58
N LYS A 16 11.50 -4.68 -55.41
CA LYS A 16 11.07 -6.03 -55.02
C LYS A 16 10.42 -6.04 -53.63
N GLN A 17 11.06 -5.44 -52.63
CA GLN A 17 10.53 -5.37 -51.27
C GLN A 17 9.20 -4.61 -51.19
N LEU A 18 9.09 -3.49 -51.91
CA LEU A 18 7.85 -2.71 -51.95
C LEU A 18 6.71 -3.47 -52.63
N ASN A 19 6.99 -4.23 -53.69
CA ASN A 19 5.98 -5.08 -54.34
C ASN A 19 5.54 -6.27 -53.48
N GLU A 20 6.38 -6.76 -52.58
CA GLU A 20 6.02 -7.81 -51.62
C GLU A 20 5.21 -7.25 -50.45
N LEU A 21 5.56 -6.06 -49.96
CA LEU A 21 4.95 -5.45 -48.77
C LEU A 21 3.63 -4.72 -49.06
N LEU A 22 3.55 -3.88 -50.10
CA LEU A 22 2.37 -3.04 -50.34
C LEU A 22 1.05 -3.82 -50.53
N PRO A 23 1.04 -5.04 -51.09
CA PRO A 23 -0.18 -5.86 -51.16
C PRO A 23 -0.62 -6.42 -49.80
N THR A 24 0.28 -6.61 -48.84
CA THR A 24 -0.05 -7.18 -47.52
C THR A 24 -0.62 -6.15 -46.54
N LEU A 25 -0.55 -4.85 -46.88
CA LEU A 25 -1.03 -3.76 -46.04
C LEU A 25 -2.52 -3.45 -46.24
N THR A 26 -3.21 -3.20 -45.14
CA THR A 26 -4.60 -2.70 -45.11
C THR A 26 -4.68 -1.23 -45.58
N PRO A 27 -5.88 -0.71 -45.92
CA PRO A 27 -6.04 0.70 -46.28
C PRO A 27 -5.60 1.69 -45.19
N GLU A 28 -5.89 1.38 -43.93
CA GLU A 28 -5.48 2.19 -42.76
C GLU A 28 -3.97 2.21 -42.60
N GLN A 29 -3.31 1.05 -42.74
CA GLN A 29 -1.85 0.95 -42.68
C GLN A 29 -1.16 1.72 -43.81
N LYS A 30 -1.76 1.75 -45.00
CA LYS A 30 -1.25 2.55 -46.14
C LYS A 30 -1.38 4.04 -45.86
N LEU A 31 -2.49 4.48 -45.27
CA LEU A 31 -2.73 5.87 -44.91
C LEU A 31 -1.73 6.34 -43.84
N TRP A 32 -1.55 5.53 -42.79
CA TRP A 32 -0.57 5.79 -41.74
C TRP A 32 0.86 5.86 -42.27
N LEU A 33 1.27 4.89 -43.10
CA LEU A 33 2.62 4.87 -43.69
C LEU A 33 2.87 6.10 -44.59
N SER A 34 1.84 6.58 -45.31
CA SER A 34 1.95 7.81 -46.10
C SER A 34 2.16 9.06 -45.23
N GLY A 35 1.48 9.13 -44.08
CA GLY A 35 1.64 10.21 -43.11
C GLY A 35 3.03 10.20 -42.48
N TYR A 36 3.50 9.02 -42.07
CA TYR A 36 4.83 8.82 -41.49
C TYR A 36 5.96 9.28 -42.44
N LEU A 37 5.92 8.86 -43.71
CA LEU A 37 6.92 9.24 -44.72
C LEU A 37 6.86 10.74 -45.06
N THR A 38 5.69 11.38 -44.93
CA THR A 38 5.54 12.82 -45.16
C THR A 38 6.11 13.62 -43.99
N ALA A 39 5.85 13.18 -42.75
CA ALA A 39 6.38 13.81 -41.55
C ALA A 39 7.92 13.70 -41.46
N SER A 40 8.49 12.56 -41.86
CA SER A 40 9.95 12.38 -41.86
C SER A 40 10.66 13.31 -42.86
N GLN A 41 10.02 13.65 -44.00
CA GLN A 41 10.58 14.59 -44.97
C GLN A 41 10.59 16.04 -44.46
N GLN A 42 9.63 16.44 -43.61
CA GLN A 42 9.64 17.77 -42.99
C GLN A 42 10.74 17.92 -41.92
N ALA A 43 11.11 16.83 -41.26
CA ALA A 43 12.20 16.82 -40.28
C ALA A 43 13.60 16.94 -40.93
N GLU A 44 13.78 16.45 -42.16
CA GLU A 44 15.09 16.45 -42.84
C GLU A 44 15.36 17.71 -43.70
N THR A 45 14.35 18.53 -44.03
CA THR A 45 14.55 19.73 -44.88
C THR A 45 15.09 20.98 -44.18
N ASN A 46 15.30 20.97 -42.86
CA ASN A 46 15.82 22.14 -42.12
C ASN A 46 17.34 22.19 -41.95
N GLU A 47 18.08 21.19 -42.44
CA GLU A 47 19.53 21.25 -42.53
C GLU A 47 19.96 20.99 -43.98
N SER A 48 20.19 22.05 -44.76
CA SER A 48 21.35 22.22 -45.66
C SER A 48 21.11 23.15 -46.87
N VAL A 49 22.01 24.12 -47.01
CA VAL A 49 22.50 24.82 -48.21
C VAL A 49 21.85 26.17 -48.62
N THR A 50 22.68 27.18 -48.36
CA THR A 50 22.73 28.55 -48.88
C THR A 50 23.00 28.65 -50.39
N SER A 51 22.46 29.72 -50.99
CA SER A 51 23.03 30.60 -52.04
C SER A 51 22.44 30.59 -53.46
N ASN A 52 22.15 31.84 -53.90
CA ASN A 52 22.08 32.41 -55.25
C ASN A 52 20.87 32.10 -56.15
N GLN A 53 19.93 33.06 -56.30
CA GLN A 53 19.98 34.18 -57.27
C GLN A 53 18.58 34.74 -57.66
N ILE A 54 18.50 36.08 -57.68
CA ILE A 54 17.70 36.97 -58.57
C ILE A 54 16.33 37.53 -58.11
N ALA A 55 16.32 38.88 -58.13
CA ALA A 55 15.23 39.87 -58.32
C ALA A 55 14.24 40.08 -57.16
N GLN A 56 14.38 41.17 -56.40
CA GLN A 56 13.80 42.49 -56.69
C GLN A 56 12.26 42.48 -56.78
N GLN A 57 11.57 42.79 -55.68
CA GLN A 57 10.82 44.04 -55.50
C GLN A 57 10.13 44.05 -54.13
N ASP A 58 9.95 45.27 -53.61
CA ASP A 58 9.07 45.64 -52.49
C ASP A 58 9.59 45.44 -51.07
N GLN A 59 10.71 46.11 -50.77
CA GLN A 59 10.93 46.70 -49.44
C GLN A 59 10.15 48.01 -49.35
N GLN A 60 9.10 48.04 -48.51
CA GLN A 60 8.76 49.13 -47.57
C GLN A 60 7.28 49.04 -47.13
N THR A 61 6.89 48.03 -46.33
CA THR A 61 5.70 48.19 -45.46
C THR A 61 5.65 47.32 -44.19
N GLU A 62 6.71 46.64 -43.75
CA GLU A 62 6.61 45.80 -42.53
C GLU A 62 7.79 45.90 -41.54
N THR A 63 8.63 46.95 -41.65
CA THR A 63 9.81 47.12 -40.78
C THR A 63 9.51 47.76 -39.42
N MET A 64 8.41 47.43 -38.75
CA MET A 64 8.16 47.84 -37.35
C MET A 64 7.34 46.86 -36.47
N LEU A 65 7.09 45.61 -36.87
CA LEU A 65 6.27 44.68 -36.06
C LEU A 65 6.82 43.25 -35.89
N ALA A 66 8.07 42.95 -36.27
CA ALA A 66 8.62 41.59 -36.20
C ALA A 66 9.89 41.49 -35.33
N ASP A 67 9.91 42.15 -34.17
CA ASP A 67 10.89 41.86 -33.11
C ASP A 67 10.16 41.58 -31.81
N LYS A 68 10.33 40.33 -31.33
CA LYS A 68 9.79 39.69 -30.11
C LYS A 68 8.52 38.86 -30.29
N GLU A 69 8.68 37.69 -30.90
CA GLU A 69 8.08 36.49 -30.32
C GLU A 69 9.23 35.59 -29.84
N PRO A 70 9.34 35.28 -28.54
CA PRO A 70 10.24 34.24 -28.10
C PRO A 70 9.69 32.90 -28.61
N GLU A 71 10.47 32.17 -29.39
CA GLU A 71 10.29 30.72 -29.51
C GLU A 71 10.45 30.12 -28.11
N VAL A 72 9.32 29.86 -27.45
CA VAL A 72 9.29 29.07 -26.22
C VAL A 72 9.28 27.61 -26.66
N THR A 73 10.45 27.01 -26.84
CA THR A 73 10.58 25.57 -26.58
C THR A 73 10.16 25.35 -25.13
N PRO A 74 9.10 24.57 -24.83
CA PRO A 74 8.75 24.27 -23.46
C PRO A 74 9.95 23.57 -22.81
N GLU A 75 10.60 24.22 -21.85
CA GLU A 75 11.58 23.56 -21.00
C GLU A 75 10.84 22.43 -20.28
N THR A 76 11.19 21.19 -20.59
CA THR A 76 10.64 20.00 -19.92
C THR A 76 11.13 20.03 -18.49
N ARG A 77 10.22 20.33 -17.55
CA ARG A 77 10.54 20.40 -16.14
C ARG A 77 10.94 19.03 -15.61
N ALA A 78 11.96 18.98 -14.77
CA ALA A 78 12.38 17.73 -14.15
C ALA A 78 11.34 17.28 -13.10
N ILE A 79 10.86 16.04 -13.21
CA ILE A 79 9.89 15.47 -12.29
C ILE A 79 10.61 14.68 -11.20
N THR A 80 10.29 14.94 -9.95
CA THR A 80 10.73 14.16 -8.80
C THR A 80 9.51 13.55 -8.10
N ILE A 81 9.49 12.23 -7.97
CA ILE A 81 8.48 11.50 -7.20
C ILE A 81 9.14 11.03 -5.90
N LEU A 82 8.55 11.40 -4.76
CA LEU A 82 8.98 10.94 -3.44
C LEU A 82 7.90 10.08 -2.81
N TYR A 83 8.29 8.93 -2.28
CA TYR A 83 7.36 8.08 -1.53
C TYR A 83 7.76 7.92 -0.06
N GLY A 84 6.73 7.94 0.79
CA GLY A 84 6.79 7.52 2.19
C GLY A 84 5.91 6.29 2.36
N SER A 85 6.47 5.16 2.76
CA SER A 85 5.70 3.90 2.84
C SER A 85 6.25 2.96 3.89
N GLU A 86 5.36 2.39 4.70
CA GLU A 86 5.70 1.36 5.69
C GLU A 86 5.54 -0.05 5.10
N THR A 87 4.36 -0.37 4.55
CA THR A 87 4.06 -1.71 3.99
C THR A 87 4.18 -1.79 2.47
N GLY A 88 4.73 -0.77 1.81
CA GLY A 88 5.02 -0.76 0.37
C GLY A 88 3.91 -0.21 -0.54
N ASN A 89 2.68 0.03 -0.06
CA ASN A 89 1.57 0.52 -0.90
C ASN A 89 1.90 1.83 -1.64
N ALA A 90 2.40 2.83 -0.90
CA ALA A 90 2.79 4.13 -1.46
C ALA A 90 3.99 4.01 -2.41
N GLN A 91 4.91 3.08 -2.15
CA GLN A 91 6.04 2.80 -3.04
C GLN A 91 5.54 2.23 -4.38
N SER A 92 4.69 1.21 -4.36
CA SER A 92 4.18 0.59 -5.58
C SER A 92 3.39 1.58 -6.45
N LEU A 93 2.57 2.45 -5.85
CA LEU A 93 1.90 3.52 -6.60
C LEU A 93 2.88 4.52 -7.23
N ALA A 94 3.98 4.82 -6.53
CA ALA A 94 5.02 5.71 -7.04
C ALA A 94 5.81 5.10 -8.20
N GLU A 95 6.06 3.79 -8.16
CA GLU A 95 6.68 3.02 -9.26
C GLU A 95 5.77 3.00 -10.50
N ILE A 96 4.47 2.71 -10.32
CA ILE A 96 3.47 2.77 -11.41
C ILE A 96 3.40 4.18 -12.01
N PHE A 97 3.42 5.21 -11.17
CA PHE A 97 3.36 6.59 -11.63
C PHE A 97 4.63 7.03 -12.37
N GLU A 98 5.80 6.57 -11.92
CA GLU A 98 7.08 6.77 -12.62
C GLU A 98 7.03 6.16 -14.03
N GLU A 99 6.64 4.90 -14.15
CA GLU A 99 6.59 4.18 -15.42
C GLU A 99 5.73 4.93 -16.44
N ARG A 100 4.52 5.35 -16.04
CA ARG A 100 3.61 6.12 -16.90
C ARG A 100 4.22 7.43 -17.37
N LEU A 101 4.87 8.18 -16.47
CA LEU A 101 5.49 9.45 -16.83
C LEU A 101 6.71 9.27 -17.74
N VAL A 102 7.49 8.20 -17.55
CA VAL A 102 8.63 7.84 -18.40
C VAL A 102 8.16 7.42 -19.80
N ASP A 103 7.08 6.64 -19.91
CA ASP A 103 6.48 6.25 -21.19
C ASP A 103 5.97 7.46 -22.00
N MET A 104 5.58 8.53 -21.30
CA MET A 104 5.22 9.82 -21.91
C MET A 104 6.42 10.69 -22.28
N GLY A 105 7.66 10.22 -22.05
CA GLY A 105 8.89 10.92 -22.40
C GLY A 105 9.36 11.96 -21.37
N ASN A 106 8.82 11.95 -20.15
CA ASN A 106 9.27 12.86 -19.09
C ASN A 106 10.58 12.41 -18.45
N ASN A 107 11.37 13.36 -17.96
CA ASN A 107 12.56 13.07 -17.15
C ASN A 107 12.15 12.94 -15.67
N VAL A 108 12.00 11.70 -15.20
CA VAL A 108 11.50 11.36 -13.87
C VAL A 108 12.62 10.85 -12.97
N THR A 109 12.57 11.24 -11.69
CA THR A 109 13.41 10.68 -10.63
C THR A 109 12.52 10.20 -9.49
N LEU A 110 12.39 8.89 -9.32
CA LEU A 110 11.75 8.25 -8.17
C LEU A 110 12.75 8.02 -7.03
N LYS A 111 12.38 8.39 -5.80
CA LYS A 111 13.17 8.13 -4.59
C LYS A 111 12.30 7.85 -3.37
N SER A 112 12.81 7.03 -2.44
CA SER A 112 12.30 7.06 -1.08
C SER A 112 12.61 8.41 -0.43
N MET A 113 11.75 8.87 0.47
CA MET A 113 11.98 10.11 1.21
C MET A 113 13.24 10.08 2.09
N GLU A 114 13.76 8.91 2.45
CA GLU A 114 15.03 8.77 3.19
C GLU A 114 16.28 8.94 2.31
N ASP A 115 16.14 8.72 1.00
CA ASP A 115 17.25 8.80 0.05
C ASP A 115 17.50 10.22 -0.47
N ILE A 116 16.53 11.13 -0.30
CA ILE A 116 16.71 12.53 -0.64
C ILE A 116 17.34 13.30 0.52
N LYS A 117 18.44 14.01 0.25
CA LYS A 117 18.98 14.95 1.22
C LYS A 117 17.97 16.08 1.41
N PRO A 118 17.47 16.37 2.61
CA PRO A 118 16.37 17.32 2.77
C PRO A 118 16.66 18.73 2.20
N LYS A 119 17.93 19.16 2.19
CA LYS A 119 18.36 20.45 1.60
C LYS A 119 18.23 20.54 0.08
N ASP A 120 18.15 19.41 -0.61
CA ASP A 120 18.05 19.34 -2.06
C ASP A 120 16.60 19.51 -2.56
N ILE A 121 15.61 19.49 -1.67
CA ILE A 121 14.20 19.70 -2.03
C ILE A 121 13.92 21.05 -2.69
N LYS A 122 14.72 22.09 -2.42
CA LYS A 122 14.61 23.40 -3.08
C LYS A 122 15.11 23.42 -4.53
N LYS A 123 15.75 22.33 -4.98
CA LYS A 123 16.30 22.19 -6.34
C LYS A 123 15.35 21.43 -7.27
N VAL A 124 14.28 20.85 -6.73
CA VAL A 124 13.28 20.15 -7.53
C VAL A 124 12.42 21.16 -8.27
N GLU A 125 11.82 20.74 -9.39
CA GLU A 125 10.92 21.59 -10.18
C GLU A 125 9.48 21.13 -10.00
N ASP A 126 9.15 19.93 -10.45
CA ASP A 126 7.87 19.30 -10.18
C ASP A 126 8.04 18.18 -9.15
N LEU A 127 7.32 18.28 -8.04
CA LEU A 127 7.42 17.38 -6.89
C LEU A 127 6.10 16.67 -6.64
N PHE A 128 6.09 15.35 -6.78
CA PHE A 128 4.92 14.53 -6.45
C PHE A 128 5.21 13.70 -5.22
N ILE A 129 4.39 13.84 -4.19
CA ILE A 129 4.52 13.08 -2.94
C ILE A 129 3.43 12.02 -2.89
N ILE A 130 3.81 10.77 -2.65
CA ILE A 130 2.89 9.65 -2.40
C ILE A 130 3.23 9.08 -1.03
N THR A 131 2.37 9.26 -0.02
CA THR A 131 2.71 8.86 1.36
C THR A 131 1.55 8.20 2.09
N SER A 132 1.85 7.12 2.82
CA SER A 132 0.93 6.59 3.83
C SER A 132 0.99 7.38 5.13
N THR A 133 0.04 7.18 6.04
CA THR A 133 0.05 7.68 7.43
C THR A 133 0.04 6.49 8.40
N HIS A 134 0.78 6.57 9.50
CA HIS A 134 0.92 5.50 10.50
C HIS A 134 0.57 5.98 11.91
N GLY A 135 0.19 5.03 12.77
CA GLY A 135 -0.11 5.27 14.19
C GLY A 135 -1.07 6.44 14.43
N GLU A 136 -0.58 7.46 15.13
CA GLU A 136 -1.35 8.63 15.57
C GLU A 136 -1.18 9.83 14.60
N GLY A 137 -1.18 9.55 13.30
CA GLY A 137 -1.02 10.57 12.26
C GLY A 137 0.42 10.83 11.82
N ASP A 138 1.36 10.00 12.26
CA ASP A 138 2.78 10.13 11.96
C ASP A 138 3.09 9.72 10.50
N PRO A 139 4.12 10.32 9.87
CA PRO A 139 4.61 9.84 8.59
C PRO A 139 5.29 8.46 8.73
N PRO A 140 5.40 7.68 7.64
CA PRO A 140 6.10 6.39 7.63
C PRO A 140 7.56 6.54 8.03
N ASP A 141 8.20 5.47 8.50
CA ASP A 141 9.57 5.53 9.04
C ASP A 141 10.57 6.16 8.04
N ASN A 142 10.43 5.84 6.75
CA ASN A 142 11.28 6.39 5.68
C ASN A 142 10.96 7.84 5.27
N ALA A 143 9.97 8.49 5.90
CA ALA A 143 9.56 9.86 5.62
C ALA A 143 9.77 10.84 6.79
N ILE A 144 10.05 10.34 8.00
CA ILE A 144 10.17 11.13 9.23
C ILE A 144 11.21 12.26 9.08
N GLU A 145 12.42 11.97 8.59
CA GLU A 145 13.50 12.97 8.50
C GLU A 145 13.10 14.15 7.59
N LEU A 146 12.46 13.87 6.46
CA LEU A 146 12.01 14.89 5.53
C LEU A 146 10.87 15.72 6.12
N HIS A 147 9.90 15.06 6.76
CA HIS A 147 8.78 15.72 7.45
C HIS A 147 9.28 16.66 8.56
N GLU A 148 10.16 16.19 9.45
CA GLU A 148 10.76 17.00 10.52
C GLU A 148 11.55 18.18 9.95
N TYR A 149 12.30 17.98 8.86
CA TYR A 149 13.08 19.04 8.22
C TYR A 149 12.19 20.16 7.66
N LEU A 150 11.11 19.80 6.96
CA LEU A 150 10.16 20.75 6.39
C LEU A 150 9.40 21.52 7.46
N HIS A 151 9.06 20.89 8.58
CA HIS A 151 8.44 21.54 9.74
C HIS A 151 9.43 22.33 10.62
N GLY A 152 10.73 22.12 10.43
CA GLY A 152 11.78 22.77 11.18
C GLY A 152 12.07 24.22 10.77
N ARG A 153 12.78 24.95 11.64
CA ARG A 153 13.23 26.34 11.38
C ARG A 153 14.21 26.51 10.22
N LYS A 154 14.76 25.40 9.70
CA LYS A 154 15.75 25.36 8.61
C LYS A 154 15.13 25.02 7.25
N ALA A 155 13.80 24.93 7.18
CA ALA A 155 13.08 24.67 5.95
C ALA A 155 13.37 25.77 4.91
N PRO A 156 13.68 25.41 3.65
CA PRO A 156 13.91 26.37 2.59
C PRO A 156 12.58 26.90 2.06
N LYS A 157 12.61 28.08 1.45
CA LYS A 157 11.51 28.51 0.57
C LYS A 157 11.53 27.65 -0.70
N LEU A 158 10.34 27.32 -1.21
CA LEU A 158 10.12 26.46 -2.37
C LEU A 158 9.49 27.23 -3.55
N GLU A 159 9.82 28.52 -3.67
CA GLU A 159 9.36 29.36 -4.78
C GLU A 159 9.80 28.75 -6.12
N GLY A 160 8.85 28.50 -7.01
CA GLY A 160 9.08 27.88 -8.33
C GLY A 160 8.98 26.35 -8.37
N VAL A 161 8.76 25.70 -7.23
CA VAL A 161 8.38 24.28 -7.15
C VAL A 161 6.89 24.15 -7.41
N ARG A 162 6.47 23.22 -8.27
CA ARG A 162 5.07 22.79 -8.39
C ARG A 162 4.91 21.44 -7.70
N PHE A 163 3.78 21.19 -7.06
CA PHE A 163 3.57 19.93 -6.36
C PHE A 163 2.14 19.40 -6.37
N SER A 164 1.99 18.11 -6.11
CA SER A 164 0.73 17.48 -5.72
C SER A 164 1.02 16.31 -4.77
N VAL A 165 0.03 15.94 -3.95
CA VAL A 165 0.16 14.91 -2.92
C VAL A 165 -0.93 13.88 -3.08
N LEU A 166 -0.55 12.60 -3.09
CA LEU A 166 -1.45 11.47 -2.90
C LEU A 166 -1.23 10.92 -1.48
N ALA A 167 -2.27 10.96 -0.67
CA ALA A 167 -2.21 10.54 0.72
C ALA A 167 -2.96 9.22 0.90
N LEU A 168 -2.31 8.21 1.49
CA LEU A 168 -2.92 6.94 1.82
C LEU A 168 -3.19 6.88 3.33
N GLY A 169 -4.38 6.44 3.72
CA GLY A 169 -4.78 6.31 5.11
C GLY A 169 -5.91 5.31 5.30
N ASP A 170 -6.45 5.28 6.52
CA ASP A 170 -7.65 4.52 6.85
C ASP A 170 -8.64 5.43 7.58
N GLN A 171 -9.85 5.58 7.05
CA GLN A 171 -10.90 6.42 7.64
C GLN A 171 -11.33 5.96 9.05
N SER A 172 -10.94 4.76 9.43
CA SER A 172 -11.21 4.21 10.75
C SER A 172 -10.27 4.74 11.86
N TYR A 173 -9.21 5.46 11.49
CA TYR A 173 -8.30 6.13 12.40
C TYR A 173 -8.64 7.62 12.54
N GLU A 174 -8.35 8.20 13.71
CA GLU A 174 -8.61 9.62 13.99
C GLU A 174 -7.88 10.54 12.99
N TYR A 175 -6.62 10.22 12.70
CA TYR A 175 -5.72 11.03 11.88
C TYR A 175 -5.67 10.55 10.42
N PHE A 176 -6.84 10.34 9.81
CA PHE A 176 -6.96 9.92 8.40
C PHE A 176 -6.13 10.79 7.46
N CYS A 177 -5.19 10.18 6.72
CA CYS A 177 -4.28 10.84 5.76
C CYS A 177 -3.45 12.01 6.32
N GLN A 178 -3.21 12.07 7.64
CA GLN A 178 -2.56 13.21 8.29
C GLN A 178 -1.15 13.50 7.75
N ALA A 179 -0.32 12.50 7.51
CA ALA A 179 1.02 12.72 6.97
C ALA A 179 0.98 13.40 5.59
N GLY A 180 0.06 12.96 4.71
CA GLY A 180 -0.14 13.58 3.41
C GLY A 180 -0.67 15.01 3.53
N LYS A 181 -1.63 15.25 4.45
CA LYS A 181 -2.15 16.59 4.76
C LYS A 181 -1.04 17.53 5.26
N ASP A 182 -0.13 17.03 6.08
CA ASP A 182 1.00 17.79 6.61
C ASP A 182 1.98 18.20 5.50
N PHE A 183 2.40 17.26 4.65
CA PHE A 183 3.25 17.57 3.50
C PHE A 183 2.60 18.59 2.58
N ASP A 184 1.32 18.37 2.29
CA ASP A 184 0.53 19.22 1.42
C ASP A 184 0.42 20.66 1.90
N PHE A 185 0.03 20.81 3.17
CA PHE A 185 -0.05 22.12 3.84
C PHE A 185 1.32 22.78 3.90
N LYS A 186 2.36 22.01 4.26
CA LYS A 186 3.68 22.57 4.50
C LYS A 186 4.38 23.01 3.22
N LEU A 187 4.25 22.26 2.12
CA LEU A 187 4.79 22.64 0.82
C LEU A 187 4.17 23.96 0.33
N ALA A 188 2.85 24.11 0.46
CA ALA A 188 2.16 25.37 0.14
C ALA A 188 2.63 26.53 1.03
N GLU A 189 2.76 26.31 2.35
CA GLU A 189 3.26 27.33 3.29
C GLU A 189 4.68 27.81 2.94
N LEU A 190 5.53 26.91 2.44
CA LEU A 190 6.90 27.22 2.02
C LEU A 190 6.98 27.89 0.63
N GLY A 191 5.85 28.08 -0.06
CA GLY A 191 5.73 28.84 -1.30
C GLY A 191 5.74 28.00 -2.59
N ALA A 192 5.59 26.68 -2.49
CA ALA A 192 5.38 25.84 -3.67
C ALA A 192 3.96 26.02 -4.23
N GLU A 193 3.80 25.87 -5.54
CA GLU A 193 2.52 25.98 -6.25
C GLU A 193 1.85 24.61 -6.38
N ARG A 194 0.58 24.51 -5.97
CA ARG A 194 -0.21 23.30 -6.12
C ARG A 194 -0.61 23.08 -7.57
N LEU A 195 -0.10 22.03 -8.20
CA LEU A 195 -0.43 21.66 -9.58
C LEU A 195 -1.81 20.99 -9.69
N TYR A 196 -2.11 20.11 -8.74
CA TYR A 196 -3.38 19.42 -8.61
C TYR A 196 -3.67 19.21 -7.12
N ASP A 197 -4.95 19.21 -6.76
CA ASP A 197 -5.38 19.05 -5.38
C ASP A 197 -4.96 17.70 -4.79
N ARG A 198 -4.72 17.69 -3.47
CA ARG A 198 -4.41 16.46 -2.75
C ARG A 198 -5.60 15.52 -2.79
N VAL A 199 -5.34 14.24 -2.98
CA VAL A 199 -6.33 13.17 -2.85
C VAL A 199 -6.01 12.36 -1.60
N ASP A 200 -7.03 12.15 -0.76
CA ASP A 200 -6.96 11.39 0.48
C ASP A 200 -7.63 10.02 0.26
N CYS A 201 -6.85 8.96 0.09
CA CYS A 201 -7.31 7.60 -0.19
C CYS A 201 -7.54 6.79 1.08
N ASP A 202 -8.62 5.99 1.13
CA ASP A 202 -8.86 4.97 2.15
C ASP A 202 -8.12 3.65 1.82
N ILE A 203 -8.36 2.56 2.56
CA ILE A 203 -7.71 1.25 2.35
C ILE A 203 -7.86 0.74 0.90
N ASP A 204 -8.99 1.04 0.25
CA ASP A 204 -9.26 0.75 -1.15
C ASP A 204 -8.80 1.85 -2.11
N TYR A 205 -7.56 2.29 -1.91
CA TYR A 205 -6.96 3.45 -2.57
C TYR A 205 -6.81 3.38 -4.09
N GLU A 206 -6.92 2.21 -4.71
CA GLU A 206 -6.49 2.02 -6.10
C GLU A 206 -7.21 2.96 -7.08
N GLU A 207 -8.53 3.08 -6.95
CA GLU A 207 -9.35 3.91 -7.84
C GLU A 207 -9.04 5.41 -7.69
N ASP A 208 -8.93 5.88 -6.45
CA ASP A 208 -8.61 7.28 -6.15
C ASP A 208 -7.18 7.64 -6.61
N ALA A 209 -6.23 6.72 -6.40
CA ALA A 209 -4.86 6.87 -6.86
C ALA A 209 -4.79 6.97 -8.38
N GLU A 210 -5.53 6.13 -9.10
CA GLU A 210 -5.62 6.17 -10.56
C GLU A 210 -6.19 7.49 -11.07
N LYS A 211 -7.30 7.95 -10.49
CA LYS A 211 -7.91 9.26 -10.81
C LYS A 211 -6.92 10.40 -10.56
N TRP A 212 -6.21 10.38 -9.43
CA TRP A 212 -5.19 11.37 -9.11
C TRP A 212 -4.04 11.36 -10.13
N MET A 213 -3.47 10.19 -10.44
CA MET A 213 -2.37 10.06 -11.41
C MET A 213 -2.78 10.60 -12.78
N ALA A 214 -3.96 10.23 -13.27
CA ALA A 214 -4.48 10.69 -14.55
C ALA A 214 -4.66 12.23 -14.58
N ASN A 215 -5.22 12.80 -13.51
CA ASN A 215 -5.43 14.24 -13.41
C ASN A 215 -4.12 15.03 -13.28
N VAL A 216 -3.15 14.51 -12.54
CA VAL A 216 -1.80 15.10 -12.46
C VAL A 216 -1.12 15.06 -13.83
N ILE A 217 -1.17 13.93 -14.53
CA ILE A 217 -0.62 13.80 -15.89
C ILE A 217 -1.24 14.84 -16.83
N ASN A 218 -2.56 15.00 -16.78
CA ASN A 218 -3.27 16.00 -17.57
C ASN A 218 -2.82 17.44 -17.21
N ALA A 219 -2.60 17.72 -15.93
CA ALA A 219 -2.12 19.02 -15.45
C ALA A 219 -0.66 19.32 -15.81
N ILE A 220 0.19 18.28 -15.97
CA ILE A 220 1.54 18.41 -16.50
C ILE A 220 1.49 18.77 -18.00
N GLY A 221 0.62 18.10 -18.76
CA GLY A 221 0.55 18.19 -20.23
C GLY A 221 -0.24 19.38 -20.81
N SER A 222 -1.20 19.94 -20.07
CA SER A 222 -2.10 20.98 -20.59
C SER A 222 -2.26 22.17 -19.65
N LYS A 223 -2.23 23.41 -20.17
CA LYS A 223 -2.90 24.53 -19.50
C LYS A 223 -4.40 24.19 -19.43
N PRO A 224 -5.08 24.50 -18.30
CA PRO A 224 -6.38 23.93 -17.99
C PRO A 224 -7.42 24.35 -19.04
N LYS A 225 -7.96 23.34 -19.73
CA LYS A 225 -9.26 23.39 -20.39
C LYS A 225 -9.92 22.04 -20.22
N ASP A 226 -11.12 22.07 -19.64
CA ASP A 226 -12.06 20.95 -19.52
C ASP A 226 -12.16 20.19 -20.84
N THR A 227 -11.80 18.90 -20.86
CA THR A 227 -12.43 17.89 -21.73
C THR A 227 -12.02 16.47 -21.32
N ASP A 228 -13.03 15.72 -20.89
CA ASP A 228 -13.22 14.26 -20.86
C ASP A 228 -12.07 13.34 -20.42
N SER A 229 -12.09 13.03 -19.12
CA SER A 229 -11.30 12.04 -18.40
C SER A 229 -11.54 10.58 -18.81
N GLU A 230 -12.52 10.27 -19.67
CA GLU A 230 -12.94 8.89 -19.96
C GLU A 230 -11.97 8.09 -20.86
N GLN A 231 -11.23 8.74 -21.76
CA GLN A 231 -10.37 7.99 -22.70
C GLN A 231 -9.08 7.47 -22.06
N VAL A 232 -8.54 8.18 -21.05
CA VAL A 232 -7.27 7.82 -20.40
C VAL A 232 -7.41 6.57 -19.51
N VAL A 233 -8.60 6.35 -18.91
CA VAL A 233 -8.90 5.18 -18.06
C VAL A 233 -8.87 3.86 -18.86
N SER A 234 -9.19 3.91 -20.16
CA SER A 234 -9.33 2.70 -20.98
C SER A 234 -8.01 2.09 -21.47
N GLU A 235 -6.93 2.88 -21.54
CA GLU A 235 -5.60 2.39 -21.96
C GLU A 235 -4.70 2.01 -20.78
N SER A 236 -4.89 2.57 -19.59
CA SER A 236 -4.13 2.24 -18.37
C SER A 236 -4.51 0.90 -17.74
N ILE A 237 -5.71 0.35 -18.01
CA ILE A 237 -6.04 -1.06 -17.70
C ILE A 237 -5.07 -2.02 -18.42
N LYS A 238 -4.45 -1.62 -19.53
CA LYS A 238 -3.44 -2.45 -20.21
C LYS A 238 -2.05 -2.38 -19.57
N SER A 239 -1.75 -1.37 -18.76
CA SER A 239 -0.47 -1.23 -18.03
C SER A 239 -0.49 -1.95 -16.67
N ALA A 240 -1.67 -2.26 -16.11
CA ALA A 240 -1.84 -3.20 -15.00
C ALA A 240 -1.55 -4.68 -15.38
N LYS A 241 -0.63 -4.91 -16.32
CA LYS A 241 -0.23 -6.22 -16.85
C LYS A 241 0.93 -6.86 -16.08
N GLU A 242 1.22 -6.40 -14.87
CA GLU A 242 2.43 -6.84 -14.16
C GLU A 242 2.22 -7.89 -13.07
N ARG A 243 0.98 -8.19 -12.63
CA ARG A 243 0.72 -9.32 -11.71
C ARG A 243 -0.42 -10.18 -12.21
N LYS A 244 -0.25 -11.50 -12.09
CA LYS A 244 -1.25 -12.47 -12.56
C LYS A 244 -2.50 -12.38 -11.69
N TYR A 245 -2.32 -12.12 -10.40
CA TYR A 245 -3.39 -11.95 -9.42
C TYR A 245 -3.29 -10.60 -8.70
N SER A 246 -4.44 -10.01 -8.42
CA SER A 246 -4.57 -8.69 -7.81
C SER A 246 -5.88 -8.60 -7.04
N LYS A 247 -6.15 -7.46 -6.40
CA LYS A 247 -7.45 -7.20 -5.75
C LYS A 247 -8.64 -7.32 -6.71
N SER A 248 -8.50 -6.85 -7.96
CA SER A 248 -9.55 -6.92 -8.98
C SER A 248 -9.60 -8.26 -9.73
N ASN A 249 -8.57 -9.09 -9.59
CA ASN A 249 -8.51 -10.44 -10.13
C ASN A 249 -7.85 -11.37 -9.10
N PRO A 250 -8.54 -11.69 -7.98
CA PRO A 250 -7.97 -12.52 -6.93
C PRO A 250 -7.78 -13.96 -7.41
N TYR A 251 -6.86 -14.66 -6.77
CA TYR A 251 -6.70 -16.10 -6.92
C TYR A 251 -7.60 -16.83 -5.92
N GLU A 252 -8.43 -17.75 -6.41
CA GLU A 252 -9.24 -18.62 -5.55
C GLU A 252 -8.37 -19.76 -5.01
N ALA A 253 -7.81 -19.57 -3.82
CA ALA A 253 -6.95 -20.57 -3.18
C ALA A 253 -7.78 -21.60 -2.40
N GLU A 254 -7.56 -22.88 -2.67
CA GLU A 254 -8.13 -23.96 -1.87
C GLU A 254 -7.47 -23.98 -0.48
N VAL A 255 -8.28 -24.13 0.56
CA VAL A 255 -7.82 -24.28 1.94
C VAL A 255 -7.47 -25.74 2.15
N LEU A 256 -6.18 -26.01 2.40
CA LEU A 256 -5.66 -27.36 2.62
C LEU A 256 -5.85 -27.80 4.08
N GLU A 257 -5.50 -26.91 5.01
CA GLU A 257 -5.56 -27.16 6.45
C GLU A 257 -6.04 -25.91 7.19
N ASN A 258 -6.76 -26.12 8.29
CA ASN A 258 -7.21 -25.05 9.18
C ASN A 258 -7.24 -25.56 10.64
N ILE A 259 -6.14 -25.33 11.35
CA ILE A 259 -5.85 -25.97 12.62
C ILE A 259 -5.82 -24.92 13.73
N ASN A 260 -6.57 -25.15 14.82
CA ASN A 260 -6.41 -24.34 16.02
C ASN A 260 -5.10 -24.71 16.74
N LEU A 261 -4.20 -23.74 16.84
CA LEU A 261 -2.90 -23.87 17.50
C LEU A 261 -3.01 -23.81 19.02
N ASN A 262 -4.11 -23.25 19.55
CA ASN A 262 -4.29 -23.15 20.99
C ASN A 262 -4.70 -24.50 21.60
N GLY A 263 -4.12 -24.79 22.77
CA GLY A 263 -4.47 -25.95 23.58
C GLY A 263 -5.88 -25.85 24.18
N ARG A 264 -6.41 -27.03 24.56
CA ARG A 264 -7.75 -27.14 25.14
C ARG A 264 -7.89 -26.26 26.39
N GLY A 265 -8.91 -25.40 26.39
CA GLY A 265 -9.23 -24.52 27.51
C GLY A 265 -8.60 -23.12 27.41
N SER A 266 -7.87 -22.82 26.34
CA SER A 266 -7.52 -21.43 26.02
C SER A 266 -8.76 -20.56 25.88
N ASN A 267 -8.66 -19.30 26.30
CA ASN A 267 -9.61 -18.23 26.00
C ASN A 267 -9.32 -17.55 24.65
N LYS A 268 -8.30 -18.03 23.92
CA LYS A 268 -7.91 -17.55 22.59
C LYS A 268 -8.09 -18.67 21.57
N GLU A 269 -8.11 -18.26 20.32
CA GLU A 269 -8.14 -19.14 19.18
C GLU A 269 -7.28 -18.53 18.07
N THR A 270 -6.23 -19.25 17.71
CA THR A 270 -5.26 -18.86 16.71
C THR A 270 -5.17 -19.99 15.72
N ARG A 271 -5.55 -19.70 14.48
CA ARG A 271 -5.58 -20.69 13.40
C ARG A 271 -4.28 -20.64 12.60
N HIS A 272 -3.73 -21.82 12.36
CA HIS A 272 -2.80 -22.05 11.26
C HIS A 272 -3.62 -22.45 10.04
N VAL A 273 -3.48 -21.71 8.94
CA VAL A 273 -4.22 -21.98 7.72
C VAL A 273 -3.21 -22.17 6.59
N GLU A 274 -3.37 -23.26 5.85
CA GLU A 274 -2.57 -23.60 4.68
C GLU A 274 -3.42 -23.42 3.42
N LEU A 275 -2.90 -22.66 2.45
CA LEU A 275 -3.59 -22.32 1.20
C LEU A 275 -2.81 -22.86 0.02
N LEU A 276 -3.48 -23.59 -0.88
CA LEU A 276 -2.87 -24.16 -2.07
C LEU A 276 -2.55 -23.08 -3.10
N LEU A 277 -1.34 -23.08 -3.65
CA LEU A 277 -0.85 -22.18 -4.70
C LEU A 277 -0.60 -22.90 -6.04
N ASP A 278 -1.48 -23.83 -6.44
CA ASP A 278 -1.32 -24.55 -7.71
C ASP A 278 -1.34 -23.59 -8.92
N ASN A 279 -0.25 -23.59 -9.70
CA ASN A 279 -0.04 -22.67 -10.82
C ASN A 279 -0.19 -21.19 -10.45
N PHE A 280 0.03 -20.80 -9.18
CA PHE A 280 -0.03 -19.39 -8.77
C PHE A 280 0.96 -18.53 -9.57
N GLY A 281 2.15 -19.07 -9.85
CA GLY A 281 3.11 -18.48 -10.79
C GLY A 281 3.87 -17.26 -10.25
N GLU A 282 3.71 -16.94 -8.96
CA GLU A 282 4.46 -15.91 -8.26
C GLU A 282 5.18 -16.52 -7.05
N GLU A 283 6.48 -16.27 -6.94
CA GLU A 283 7.26 -16.63 -5.75
C GLU A 283 7.12 -15.54 -4.68
N TYR A 284 7.17 -15.95 -3.42
CA TYR A 284 7.16 -15.06 -2.24
C TYR A 284 8.37 -15.33 -1.34
N GLU A 285 8.74 -14.34 -0.53
CA GLU A 285 9.86 -14.44 0.42
C GLU A 285 9.37 -14.20 1.85
N PRO A 286 10.10 -14.67 2.88
CA PRO A 286 9.80 -14.34 4.26
C PRO A 286 9.70 -12.83 4.47
N GLY A 287 8.60 -12.42 5.12
CA GLY A 287 8.23 -11.03 5.33
C GLY A 287 7.16 -10.49 4.37
N ASP A 288 6.88 -11.19 3.27
CA ASP A 288 5.73 -10.88 2.41
C ASP A 288 4.39 -11.24 3.09
N CYS A 289 3.29 -10.70 2.55
CA CYS A 289 1.94 -10.89 3.08
C CYS A 289 1.03 -11.54 2.03
N ILE A 290 0.12 -12.39 2.50
CA ILE A 290 -1.07 -12.76 1.71
C ILE A 290 -2.20 -11.82 2.10
N VAL A 291 -2.88 -11.32 1.09
CA VAL A 291 -4.06 -10.48 1.25
C VAL A 291 -5.29 -11.32 0.90
N VAL A 292 -6.23 -11.40 1.84
CA VAL A 292 -7.48 -12.14 1.72
C VAL A 292 -8.62 -11.15 1.48
N LEU A 293 -9.52 -11.43 0.53
CA LEU A 293 -10.77 -10.69 0.39
C LEU A 293 -11.83 -11.37 1.27
N PRO A 294 -12.21 -10.78 2.41
CA PRO A 294 -13.12 -11.44 3.33
C PRO A 294 -14.58 -11.31 2.90
N GLN A 295 -15.45 -12.04 3.57
CA GLN A 295 -16.90 -11.89 3.45
C GLN A 295 -17.50 -11.60 4.82
N ASN A 296 -18.49 -10.70 4.87
CA ASN A 296 -19.31 -10.47 6.06
C ASN A 296 -19.99 -11.76 6.52
N ASP A 297 -20.37 -11.79 7.80
CA ASP A 297 -21.09 -12.93 8.37
C ASP A 297 -22.51 -12.98 7.79
N PRO A 298 -22.97 -14.10 7.21
CA PRO A 298 -24.31 -14.22 6.65
C PRO A 298 -25.40 -13.92 7.66
N SER A 299 -25.21 -14.27 8.93
CA SER A 299 -26.18 -13.96 9.99
C SER A 299 -26.29 -12.46 10.26
N MET A 300 -25.19 -11.73 10.07
CA MET A 300 -25.17 -10.28 10.18
C MET A 300 -25.86 -9.64 8.97
N VAL A 301 -25.58 -10.11 7.76
CA VAL A 301 -26.28 -9.69 6.54
C VAL A 301 -27.79 -9.91 6.66
N GLU A 302 -28.22 -11.11 7.08
CA GLU A 302 -29.63 -11.44 7.33
C GLU A 302 -30.26 -10.50 8.37
N LEU A 303 -29.55 -10.23 9.47
CA LEU A 303 -30.03 -9.33 10.51
C LEU A 303 -30.22 -7.90 9.98
N LEU A 304 -29.31 -7.40 9.15
CA LEU A 304 -29.42 -6.07 8.55
C LEU A 304 -30.61 -5.96 7.60
N ILE A 305 -30.73 -6.89 6.65
CA ILE A 305 -31.80 -6.92 5.65
C ILE A 305 -33.16 -7.04 6.35
N SER A 306 -33.27 -7.93 7.33
CA SER A 306 -34.52 -8.13 8.09
C SER A 306 -34.90 -6.95 8.98
N THR A 307 -33.91 -6.24 9.56
CA THR A 307 -34.15 -5.04 10.38
C THR A 307 -34.77 -3.91 9.57
N LEU A 308 -34.34 -3.76 8.31
CA LEU A 308 -34.81 -2.70 7.42
C LEU A 308 -35.99 -3.14 6.52
N GLY A 309 -36.31 -4.43 6.53
CA GLY A 309 -37.42 -4.99 5.76
C GLY A 309 -37.18 -4.97 4.24
N TRP A 310 -35.93 -5.06 3.81
CA TRP A 310 -35.52 -5.04 2.41
C TRP A 310 -35.63 -6.42 1.74
N ASP A 311 -35.63 -6.44 0.40
CA ASP A 311 -35.63 -7.67 -0.39
C ASP A 311 -34.19 -8.10 -0.71
N TYR A 312 -33.88 -9.38 -0.49
CA TYR A 312 -32.55 -9.96 -0.67
C TYR A 312 -32.07 -9.85 -2.12
N GLU A 313 -32.98 -10.01 -3.07
CA GLU A 313 -32.68 -10.04 -4.51
C GLU A 313 -32.74 -8.65 -5.17
N GLU A 314 -33.04 -7.60 -4.41
CA GLU A 314 -33.10 -6.23 -4.93
C GLU A 314 -31.73 -5.83 -5.50
N GLN A 315 -31.74 -5.24 -6.70
CA GLN A 315 -30.52 -4.73 -7.32
C GLN A 315 -30.20 -3.37 -6.72
N VAL A 316 -28.97 -3.21 -6.23
CA VAL A 316 -28.49 -1.99 -5.60
C VAL A 316 -27.26 -1.46 -6.30
N LEU A 317 -27.13 -0.14 -6.33
CA LEU A 317 -25.90 0.52 -6.77
C LEU A 317 -24.76 0.27 -5.78
N ILE A 318 -23.58 -0.04 -6.32
CA ILE A 318 -22.38 -0.30 -5.52
C ILE A 318 -21.30 0.77 -5.69
N ASN A 319 -21.47 1.68 -6.66
CA ASN A 319 -20.60 2.82 -6.90
C ASN A 319 -21.34 3.92 -7.70
N GLU A 320 -20.66 5.06 -7.90
CA GLU A 320 -21.17 6.20 -8.69
C GLU A 320 -21.19 5.92 -10.21
N ASP A 321 -20.41 4.94 -10.68
CA ASP A 321 -20.29 4.58 -12.11
C ASP A 321 -21.51 3.79 -12.63
N GLY A 322 -22.40 3.39 -11.72
CA GLY A 322 -23.65 2.71 -12.06
C GLY A 322 -23.57 1.19 -12.03
N ASP A 323 -22.50 0.61 -11.47
CA ASP A 323 -22.42 -0.84 -11.27
C ASP A 323 -23.43 -1.28 -10.21
N THR A 324 -24.01 -2.47 -10.40
CA THR A 324 -25.03 -3.02 -9.52
C THR A 324 -24.73 -4.45 -9.11
N LEU A 325 -25.12 -4.81 -7.88
CA LEU A 325 -25.16 -6.18 -7.37
C LEU A 325 -26.53 -6.46 -6.74
N ASN A 326 -26.85 -7.74 -6.48
CA ASN A 326 -27.97 -8.01 -5.57
C ASN A 326 -27.60 -7.59 -4.14
N LEU A 327 -28.60 -7.20 -3.34
CA LEU A 327 -28.40 -6.64 -2.01
C LEU A 327 -27.63 -7.60 -1.08
N GLU A 328 -27.94 -8.90 -1.12
CA GLU A 328 -27.25 -9.90 -0.31
C GLU A 328 -25.75 -9.98 -0.65
N GLU A 329 -25.37 -10.06 -1.93
CA GLU A 329 -23.98 -10.09 -2.39
C GLU A 329 -23.26 -8.79 -2.08
N ALA A 330 -23.92 -7.64 -2.27
CA ALA A 330 -23.37 -6.33 -1.95
C ALA A 330 -23.02 -6.22 -0.47
N LEU A 331 -23.92 -6.64 0.43
CA LEU A 331 -23.67 -6.65 1.88
C LEU A 331 -22.72 -7.77 2.31
N THR A 332 -22.63 -8.86 1.57
CA THR A 332 -21.75 -9.99 1.90
C THR A 332 -20.30 -9.71 1.52
N SER A 333 -20.06 -9.09 0.37
CA SER A 333 -18.73 -9.06 -0.25
C SER A 333 -18.23 -7.68 -0.67
N HIS A 334 -19.13 -6.69 -0.80
CA HIS A 334 -18.76 -5.37 -1.31
C HIS A 334 -18.70 -4.30 -0.22
N PHE A 335 -19.65 -4.23 0.71
CA PHE A 335 -19.72 -3.15 1.70
C PHE A 335 -19.16 -3.53 3.08
N GLU A 336 -18.49 -2.57 3.74
CA GLU A 336 -18.13 -2.68 5.15
C GLU A 336 -19.34 -2.31 6.03
N ILE A 337 -19.80 -3.26 6.85
CA ILE A 337 -20.99 -3.10 7.70
C ILE A 337 -20.70 -3.25 9.20
N THR A 338 -19.48 -3.67 9.56
CA THR A 338 -19.09 -4.03 10.93
C THR A 338 -18.33 -2.93 11.65
N LYS A 339 -17.88 -1.89 10.94
CA LYS A 339 -17.12 -0.77 11.51
C LYS A 339 -17.73 0.57 11.14
N LEU A 340 -18.01 1.39 12.15
CA LEU A 340 -18.38 2.78 11.95
C LEU A 340 -17.14 3.66 11.78
N THR A 341 -17.20 4.59 10.84
CA THR A 341 -16.17 5.62 10.64
C THR A 341 -16.78 7.00 10.82
N LYS A 342 -15.93 8.00 11.04
CA LYS A 342 -16.40 9.39 11.12
C LYS A 342 -17.12 9.84 9.84
N PRO A 343 -16.57 9.62 8.61
CA PRO A 343 -17.28 9.95 7.38
C PRO A 343 -18.63 9.25 7.24
N LEU A 344 -18.74 7.99 7.66
CA LEU A 344 -20.01 7.27 7.67
C LEU A 344 -21.05 7.97 8.55
N LEU A 345 -20.70 8.39 9.77
CA LEU A 345 -21.62 9.12 10.64
C LEU A 345 -22.04 10.48 10.06
N GLU A 346 -21.09 11.22 9.46
CA GLU A 346 -21.37 12.50 8.79
C GLU A 346 -22.34 12.31 7.61
N ASN A 347 -22.15 11.27 6.79
CA ASN A 347 -23.05 10.94 5.69
C ASN A 347 -24.41 10.43 6.19
N ALA A 348 -24.43 9.59 7.23
CA ALA A 348 -25.66 9.12 7.87
C ALA A 348 -26.51 10.28 8.41
N ALA A 349 -25.87 11.28 9.04
CA ALA A 349 -26.56 12.47 9.55
C ALA A 349 -27.32 13.22 8.45
N VAL A 350 -26.78 13.26 7.24
CA VAL A 350 -27.41 13.88 6.07
C VAL A 350 -28.51 12.97 5.50
N LEU A 351 -28.21 11.69 5.27
CA LEU A 351 -29.12 10.74 4.62
C LEU A 351 -30.33 10.37 5.48
N PHE A 352 -30.15 10.23 6.80
CA PHE A 352 -31.23 9.85 7.71
C PHE A 352 -32.15 11.03 8.04
N ASP A 353 -31.75 12.25 7.66
CA ASP A 353 -32.40 13.51 8.03
C ASP A 353 -32.67 13.65 9.55
N ASN A 354 -31.77 13.09 10.37
CA ASN A 354 -31.94 13.02 11.82
C ASN A 354 -31.25 14.18 12.54
N ASP A 355 -32.01 15.08 13.16
CA ASP A 355 -31.50 16.29 13.81
C ASP A 355 -30.56 15.99 15.00
N GLU A 356 -30.84 14.94 15.77
CA GLU A 356 -29.99 14.53 16.89
C GLU A 356 -28.63 14.04 16.39
N LEU A 357 -28.62 13.19 15.35
CA LEU A 357 -27.38 12.73 14.74
C LEU A 357 -26.59 13.90 14.14
N LYS A 358 -27.25 14.84 13.44
CA LYS A 358 -26.62 16.05 12.89
C LYS A 358 -25.95 16.92 13.95
N GLU A 359 -26.55 17.05 15.14
CA GLU A 359 -25.95 17.78 16.26
C GLU A 359 -24.77 17.01 16.84
N ASN A 360 -24.96 15.71 17.11
CA ASN A 360 -23.98 14.84 17.74
C ASN A 360 -22.68 14.70 16.93
N VAL A 361 -22.76 14.59 15.60
CA VAL A 361 -21.56 14.45 14.73
C VAL A 361 -20.66 15.69 14.73
N GLN A 362 -21.15 16.85 15.17
CA GLN A 362 -20.33 18.05 15.33
C GLN A 362 -19.40 17.96 16.56
N ASP A 363 -19.74 17.12 17.55
CA ASP A 363 -18.89 16.88 18.71
C ASP A 363 -17.90 15.74 18.43
N LYS A 364 -16.62 16.11 18.27
CA LYS A 364 -15.53 15.16 18.04
C LYS A 364 -15.41 14.11 19.14
N ALA A 365 -15.59 14.49 20.41
CA ALA A 365 -15.47 13.55 21.52
C ALA A 365 -16.63 12.57 21.52
N TRP A 366 -17.83 13.01 21.15
CA TRP A 366 -18.96 12.12 20.96
C TRP A 366 -18.71 11.13 19.83
N VAL A 367 -18.27 11.60 18.65
CA VAL A 367 -17.97 10.74 17.50
C VAL A 367 -16.97 9.65 17.84
N GLN A 368 -15.85 10.00 18.48
CA GLN A 368 -14.82 9.03 18.88
C GLN A 368 -15.36 7.96 19.83
N ASN A 369 -16.15 8.35 20.82
CA ASN A 369 -16.74 7.41 21.77
C ASN A 369 -17.89 6.59 21.14
N TYR A 370 -18.60 7.14 20.15
CA TYR A 370 -19.73 6.48 19.53
C TYR A 370 -19.28 5.36 18.58
N ILE A 371 -18.29 5.61 17.72
CA ILE A 371 -17.78 4.61 16.77
C ILE A 371 -17.09 3.43 17.47
N GLU A 372 -16.60 3.61 18.70
CA GLU A 372 -15.87 2.56 19.40
C GLU A 372 -16.77 1.37 19.75
N GLY A 373 -16.47 0.25 19.10
CA GLY A 373 -17.14 -1.03 19.32
C GLY A 373 -18.60 -1.07 18.89
N ARG A 374 -19.05 -0.16 18.01
CA ARG A 374 -20.37 -0.18 17.34
C ARG A 374 -20.24 -0.52 15.86
N ASP A 375 -21.32 -1.04 15.28
CA ASP A 375 -21.46 -1.34 13.85
C ASP A 375 -22.71 -0.66 13.27
N LEU A 376 -22.99 -0.91 11.99
CA LEU A 376 -24.11 -0.29 11.27
C LEU A 376 -25.48 -0.58 11.89
N ILE A 377 -25.68 -1.75 12.49
CA ILE A 377 -26.96 -2.08 13.16
C ILE A 377 -27.17 -1.18 14.37
N ASP A 378 -26.12 -0.91 15.15
CA ASP A 378 -26.27 -0.02 16.32
C ASP A 378 -26.69 1.38 15.87
N LEU A 379 -26.06 1.89 14.80
CA LEU A 379 -26.40 3.19 14.23
C LEU A 379 -27.87 3.25 13.79
N LEU A 380 -28.36 2.21 13.11
CA LEU A 380 -29.74 2.13 12.64
C LEU A 380 -30.76 1.96 13.78
N ASN A 381 -30.37 1.32 14.88
CA ASN A 381 -31.23 1.17 16.06
C ASN A 381 -31.26 2.43 16.92
N ASP A 382 -30.14 3.14 17.02
CA ASP A 382 -30.03 4.37 17.83
C ASP A 382 -30.65 5.57 17.11
N PHE A 383 -30.63 5.61 15.78
CA PHE A 383 -31.14 6.70 14.96
C PHE A 383 -32.09 6.20 13.87
N ASP A 384 -33.39 6.33 14.12
CA ASP A 384 -34.44 5.97 13.18
C ASP A 384 -34.25 6.65 11.81
N THR A 385 -34.42 5.88 10.74
CA THR A 385 -34.45 6.36 9.36
C THR A 385 -35.54 5.67 8.56
N THR A 386 -36.37 6.44 7.86
CA THR A 386 -37.34 5.92 6.87
C THR A 386 -36.91 6.17 5.44
N GLU A 387 -35.82 6.91 5.25
CA GLU A 387 -35.33 7.38 3.95
C GLU A 387 -34.13 6.57 3.43
N LEU A 388 -33.54 5.71 4.27
CA LEU A 388 -32.48 4.82 3.81
C LEU A 388 -33.08 3.75 2.90
N GLN A 389 -32.83 3.88 1.60
CA GLN A 389 -33.16 2.88 0.59
C GLN A 389 -31.90 2.08 0.24
N PRO A 390 -32.04 0.81 -0.18
CA PRO A 390 -30.92 -0.03 -0.59
C PRO A 390 -30.01 0.63 -1.64
N ASP A 391 -30.59 1.35 -2.60
CA ASP A 391 -29.88 2.08 -3.66
C ASP A 391 -28.94 3.19 -3.15
N ASN A 392 -29.14 3.69 -1.94
CA ASN A 392 -28.32 4.75 -1.36
C ASN A 392 -27.15 4.22 -0.52
N LEU A 393 -27.02 2.89 -0.37
CA LEU A 393 -25.98 2.29 0.47
C LEU A 393 -24.57 2.69 0.06
N TYR A 394 -24.28 2.81 -1.24
CA TYR A 394 -22.95 3.20 -1.74
C TYR A 394 -22.53 4.61 -1.34
N GLN A 395 -23.48 5.49 -0.99
CA GLN A 395 -23.18 6.85 -0.51
C GLN A 395 -22.82 6.85 0.99
N LEU A 396 -23.22 5.80 1.71
CA LEU A 396 -23.05 5.67 3.15
C LEU A 396 -21.88 4.75 3.52
N LEU A 397 -21.77 3.61 2.84
CA LEU A 397 -20.86 2.52 3.17
C LEU A 397 -19.66 2.54 2.22
N ARG A 398 -18.46 2.40 2.80
CA ARG A 398 -17.23 2.16 2.04
C ARG A 398 -17.15 0.70 1.57
N LYS A 399 -16.22 0.43 0.64
CA LYS A 399 -15.93 -0.94 0.22
C LYS A 399 -15.35 -1.75 1.39
N LEU A 400 -15.67 -3.03 1.44
CA LEU A 400 -15.16 -3.99 2.43
C LEU A 400 -13.64 -4.12 2.23
N PRO A 401 -12.83 -3.70 3.22
CA PRO A 401 -11.39 -3.72 3.05
C PRO A 401 -10.86 -5.16 3.03
N PRO A 402 -9.84 -5.44 2.19
CA PRO A 402 -9.13 -6.70 2.26
C PRO A 402 -8.36 -6.84 3.58
N ARG A 403 -7.99 -8.07 3.95
CA ARG A 403 -7.19 -8.35 5.16
C ARG A 403 -5.82 -8.90 4.83
N GLU A 404 -4.79 -8.22 5.30
CA GLU A 404 -3.40 -8.65 5.17
C GLU A 404 -3.01 -9.58 6.33
N TYR A 405 -2.28 -10.65 5.99
CA TYR A 405 -1.66 -11.58 6.94
C TYR A 405 -0.20 -11.81 6.54
N SER A 406 0.73 -11.59 7.48
CA SER A 406 2.14 -11.94 7.27
C SER A 406 2.26 -13.45 7.02
N ILE A 407 3.01 -13.82 5.98
CA ILE A 407 3.18 -15.21 5.59
C ILE A 407 3.99 -15.95 6.68
N SER A 408 3.57 -17.18 6.98
CA SER A 408 4.15 -18.06 8.01
C SER A 408 4.77 -19.34 7.48
N SER A 409 4.95 -19.44 6.16
CA SER A 409 5.69 -20.49 5.45
C SER A 409 6.82 -19.91 4.60
N SER A 410 7.82 -20.72 4.25
CA SER A 410 8.82 -20.37 3.23
C SER A 410 8.45 -20.97 1.89
N TYR A 411 8.51 -20.17 0.82
CA TYR A 411 8.34 -20.66 -0.55
C TYR A 411 9.36 -21.77 -0.90
N LYS A 412 10.57 -21.73 -0.33
CA LYS A 412 11.59 -22.76 -0.54
C LYS A 412 11.24 -24.10 0.11
N ALA A 413 10.51 -24.06 1.23
CA ALA A 413 10.08 -25.25 1.96
C ALA A 413 8.78 -25.81 1.38
N THR A 414 7.84 -24.93 1.01
CA THR A 414 6.50 -25.29 0.52
C THR A 414 6.16 -24.44 -0.71
N PRO A 415 6.68 -24.77 -1.91
CA PRO A 415 6.48 -23.94 -3.11
C PRO A 415 5.04 -23.95 -3.64
N ASP A 416 4.30 -25.01 -3.33
CA ASP A 416 2.91 -25.20 -3.77
C ASP A 416 1.89 -24.71 -2.75
N GLU A 417 2.33 -24.11 -1.64
CA GLU A 417 1.45 -23.69 -0.53
C GLU A 417 1.88 -22.34 0.05
N VAL A 418 0.96 -21.66 0.72
CA VAL A 418 1.26 -20.51 1.57
C VAL A 418 0.50 -20.62 2.87
N HIS A 419 1.19 -20.39 3.98
CA HIS A 419 0.62 -20.54 5.33
C HIS A 419 0.41 -19.18 5.96
N ILE A 420 -0.72 -18.98 6.65
CA ILE A 420 -1.00 -17.77 7.45
C ILE A 420 -1.33 -18.14 8.89
N THR A 421 -1.05 -17.21 9.82
CA THR A 421 -1.37 -17.38 11.25
C THR A 421 -2.42 -16.34 11.67
N VAL A 422 -3.64 -16.79 11.96
CA VAL A 422 -4.81 -15.94 12.12
C VAL A 422 -5.31 -15.97 13.56
N GLY A 423 -5.24 -14.85 14.28
CA GLY A 423 -5.87 -14.71 15.59
C GLY A 423 -7.35 -14.36 15.46
N ALA A 424 -8.26 -15.20 15.98
CA ALA A 424 -9.68 -14.95 15.91
C ALA A 424 -10.09 -13.78 16.83
N VAL A 425 -10.69 -12.74 16.26
CA VAL A 425 -11.13 -11.55 16.99
C VAL A 425 -12.56 -11.74 17.44
N ARG A 426 -12.78 -11.75 18.76
CA ARG A 426 -14.10 -11.79 19.39
C ARG A 426 -14.13 -10.88 20.61
N TYR A 427 -15.19 -10.10 20.76
CA TYR A 427 -15.35 -9.18 21.89
C TYR A 427 -16.83 -8.90 22.14
N HIS A 428 -17.17 -8.48 23.36
CA HIS A 428 -18.52 -8.07 23.71
C HIS A 428 -18.57 -6.55 23.82
N SER A 429 -19.49 -5.91 23.10
CA SER A 429 -19.62 -4.45 23.09
C SER A 429 -21.05 -4.02 22.82
N HIS A 430 -21.53 -3.03 23.60
CA HIS A 430 -22.89 -2.49 23.55
C HIS A 430 -23.99 -3.56 23.58
N GLY A 431 -23.82 -4.58 24.44
CA GLY A 431 -24.82 -5.62 24.65
C GLY A 431 -24.87 -6.72 23.59
N ARG A 432 -23.96 -6.68 22.60
CA ARG A 432 -23.84 -7.72 21.56
C ARG A 432 -22.45 -8.33 21.54
N ASP A 433 -22.41 -9.62 21.21
CA ASP A 433 -21.15 -10.30 20.86
C ASP A 433 -20.76 -9.90 19.44
N ARG A 434 -19.47 -9.63 19.23
CA ARG A 434 -18.91 -9.13 17.98
C ARG A 434 -17.71 -9.96 17.58
N THR A 435 -17.55 -10.08 16.27
CA THR A 435 -16.56 -10.94 15.63
C THR A 435 -15.82 -10.15 14.56
N GLY A 436 -14.52 -10.43 14.37
CA GLY A 436 -13.77 -9.85 13.27
C GLY A 436 -14.06 -10.60 11.96
N VAL A 437 -14.46 -9.88 10.92
CA VAL A 437 -14.94 -10.39 9.63
C VAL A 437 -14.08 -11.55 9.09
N CYS A 438 -12.82 -11.26 8.72
CA CYS A 438 -11.92 -12.24 8.12
C CYS A 438 -11.46 -13.31 9.13
N SER A 439 -11.12 -12.90 10.36
CA SER A 439 -10.57 -13.81 11.35
C SER A 439 -11.55 -14.90 11.80
N VAL A 440 -12.84 -14.56 11.90
CA VAL A 440 -13.89 -15.51 12.29
C VAL A 440 -14.45 -16.26 11.07
N GLN A 441 -14.34 -15.70 9.86
CA GLN A 441 -14.50 -16.48 8.63
C GLN A 441 -13.58 -17.72 8.65
N PHE A 442 -12.28 -17.54 8.91
CA PHE A 442 -11.37 -18.67 9.08
C PHE A 442 -11.67 -19.53 10.32
N ALA A 443 -12.03 -18.93 11.46
CA ALA A 443 -12.23 -19.71 12.67
C ALA A 443 -13.48 -20.62 12.65
N GLU A 444 -14.55 -20.19 11.97
CA GLU A 444 -15.88 -20.82 12.10
C GLU A 444 -16.54 -21.22 10.79
N ARG A 445 -16.23 -20.55 9.66
CA ARG A 445 -16.99 -20.71 8.41
C ARG A 445 -16.23 -21.42 7.30
N VAL A 446 -14.89 -21.38 7.34
CA VAL A 446 -14.01 -21.97 6.32
C VAL A 446 -13.45 -23.31 6.80
N GLN A 447 -13.59 -24.34 5.97
CA GLN A 447 -13.10 -25.70 6.20
C GLN A 447 -12.11 -26.11 5.11
N PRO A 448 -11.27 -27.13 5.36
CA PRO A 448 -10.48 -27.75 4.31
C PRO A 448 -11.32 -28.17 3.09
N GLY A 449 -10.88 -27.79 1.90
CA GLY A 449 -11.57 -27.98 0.62
C GLY A 449 -12.41 -26.78 0.15
N ASP A 450 -12.65 -25.78 1.00
CA ASP A 450 -13.25 -24.51 0.57
C ASP A 450 -12.23 -23.64 -0.18
N THR A 451 -12.70 -22.64 -0.92
CA THR A 451 -11.83 -21.64 -1.57
C THR A 451 -11.93 -20.28 -0.93
N VAL A 452 -10.81 -19.54 -0.91
CA VAL A 452 -10.75 -18.15 -0.47
C VAL A 452 -10.04 -17.28 -1.51
N PRO A 453 -10.60 -16.10 -1.85
CA PRO A 453 -9.96 -15.17 -2.77
C PRO A 453 -8.76 -14.49 -2.10
N ILE A 454 -7.59 -14.65 -2.69
CA ILE A 454 -6.32 -14.09 -2.19
C ILE A 454 -5.49 -13.43 -3.28
N TYR A 455 -4.55 -12.58 -2.87
CA TYR A 455 -3.44 -12.16 -3.73
C TYR A 455 -2.17 -11.91 -2.90
N LEU A 456 -1.02 -11.97 -3.57
CA LEU A 456 0.27 -11.74 -2.94
C LEU A 456 0.58 -10.24 -2.84
N LYS A 457 1.01 -9.81 -1.66
CA LYS A 457 1.56 -8.48 -1.42
C LYS A 457 3.00 -8.61 -0.94
N ARG A 458 3.94 -8.11 -1.76
CA ARG A 458 5.35 -8.03 -1.39
C ARG A 458 5.59 -6.91 -0.40
N ASN A 459 6.44 -7.15 0.59
CA ASN A 459 6.81 -6.16 1.60
C ASN A 459 8.32 -5.83 1.54
N PRO A 460 8.76 -4.88 0.70
CA PRO A 460 10.19 -4.57 0.54
C PRO A 460 10.84 -3.95 1.78
N ASN A 461 10.04 -3.50 2.75
CA ASN A 461 10.49 -2.83 3.97
C ASN A 461 10.64 -3.80 5.16
N PHE A 462 10.26 -5.07 4.99
CA PHE A 462 10.43 -6.11 5.99
C PHE A 462 11.07 -7.35 5.36
N LYS A 463 12.39 -7.31 5.20
CA LYS A 463 13.18 -8.35 4.52
C LYS A 463 14.35 -8.83 5.38
N PHE A 464 14.49 -10.14 5.45
CA PHE A 464 15.53 -10.80 6.23
C PHE A 464 16.87 -10.86 5.47
N PRO A 465 18.02 -10.87 6.18
CA PRO A 465 19.33 -11.02 5.55
C PRO A 465 19.47 -12.37 4.84
N GLN A 466 20.13 -12.36 3.68
CA GLN A 466 20.40 -13.58 2.90
C GLN A 466 21.73 -14.26 3.32
N GLU A 467 22.57 -13.56 4.07
CA GLU A 467 23.85 -14.07 4.56
C GLU A 467 23.70 -14.82 5.89
N SER A 468 24.24 -16.05 5.97
CA SER A 468 24.18 -16.89 7.18
C SER A 468 24.87 -16.28 8.41
N GLU A 469 25.86 -15.41 8.18
CA GLU A 469 26.72 -14.83 9.22
C GLU A 469 26.08 -13.63 9.93
N VAL A 470 25.05 -13.00 9.33
CA VAL A 470 24.38 -11.84 9.94
C VAL A 470 23.50 -12.32 11.10
N PRO A 471 23.74 -11.89 12.35
CA PRO A 471 22.88 -12.26 13.46
C PRO A 471 21.49 -11.63 13.32
N VAL A 472 20.45 -12.37 13.67
CA VAL A 472 19.05 -11.95 13.56
C VAL A 472 18.35 -12.11 14.90
N ILE A 473 17.81 -11.00 15.41
CA ILE A 473 16.95 -10.96 16.58
C ILE A 473 15.51 -10.79 16.10
N MET A 474 14.66 -11.74 16.45
CA MET A 474 13.24 -11.78 16.09
C MET A 474 12.40 -11.55 17.35
N ILE A 475 11.52 -10.57 17.34
CA ILE A 475 10.65 -10.22 18.48
C ILE A 475 9.21 -10.26 18.00
N GLY A 476 8.49 -11.31 18.36
CA GLY A 476 7.13 -11.57 17.86
C GLY A 476 6.26 -12.24 18.90
N PRO A 477 5.53 -11.48 19.74
CA PRO A 477 4.51 -12.04 20.60
C PRO A 477 3.23 -12.38 19.82
N GLY A 478 2.52 -13.44 20.26
CA GLY A 478 1.27 -13.89 19.64
C GLY A 478 1.44 -14.22 18.16
N THR A 479 0.53 -13.73 17.33
CA THR A 479 0.56 -13.93 15.86
C THR A 479 1.74 -13.25 15.18
N GLY A 480 2.48 -12.36 15.86
CA GLY A 480 3.70 -11.73 15.35
C GLY A 480 4.85 -12.73 15.08
N VAL A 481 4.72 -14.00 15.46
CA VAL A 481 5.68 -15.05 15.06
C VAL A 481 5.57 -15.48 13.61
N ALA A 482 4.48 -15.14 12.91
CA ALA A 482 4.22 -15.59 11.55
C ALA A 482 5.44 -15.44 10.61
N PRO A 483 5.98 -14.22 10.37
CA PRO A 483 7.10 -14.06 9.46
C PRO A 483 8.39 -14.73 9.97
N PHE A 484 8.54 -14.91 11.28
CA PHE A 484 9.69 -15.60 11.87
C PHE A 484 9.64 -17.10 11.63
N ARG A 485 8.46 -17.71 11.61
CA ARG A 485 8.30 -19.12 11.24
C ARG A 485 8.69 -19.33 9.79
N SER A 486 8.23 -18.44 8.90
CA SER A 486 8.62 -18.41 7.48
C SER A 486 10.14 -18.30 7.32
N TYR A 487 10.78 -17.36 8.03
CA TYR A 487 12.22 -17.19 7.97
C TYR A 487 13.00 -18.41 8.49
N MET A 488 12.54 -19.04 9.57
CA MET A 488 13.18 -20.24 10.11
C MET A 488 13.08 -21.45 9.18
N GLN A 489 11.94 -21.64 8.50
CA GLN A 489 11.81 -22.65 7.44
C GLN A 489 12.79 -22.39 6.30
N GLU A 490 12.91 -21.13 5.84
CA GLU A 490 13.84 -20.79 4.77
C GLU A 490 15.30 -21.07 5.17
N ARG A 491 15.68 -20.74 6.40
CA ARG A 491 17.02 -21.05 6.92
C ARG A 491 17.29 -22.55 6.99
N GLU A 492 16.28 -23.35 7.33
CA GLU A 492 16.41 -24.81 7.35
C GLU A 492 16.74 -25.34 5.95
N GLU A 493 15.98 -24.92 4.94
CA GLU A 493 16.20 -25.30 3.53
C GLU A 493 17.55 -24.84 2.99
N LEU A 494 18.02 -23.66 3.40
CA LEU A 494 19.34 -23.14 3.04
C LEU A 494 20.49 -23.75 3.85
N GLY A 495 20.20 -24.53 4.90
CA GLY A 495 21.21 -25.12 5.78
C GLY A 495 21.90 -24.10 6.72
N PHE A 496 21.29 -22.94 6.95
CA PHE A 496 21.88 -21.83 7.72
C PHE A 496 21.68 -22.01 9.22
N LYS A 497 22.72 -22.52 9.89
CA LYS A 497 22.73 -22.75 11.34
C LYS A 497 23.21 -21.54 12.14
N GLY A 498 22.75 -21.45 13.39
CA GLY A 498 23.14 -20.40 14.32
C GLY A 498 22.60 -19.01 13.97
N ASN A 499 23.12 -17.99 14.64
CA ASN A 499 22.87 -16.56 14.37
C ASN A 499 21.40 -16.10 14.42
N THR A 500 20.51 -16.84 15.08
CA THR A 500 19.09 -16.48 15.24
C THR A 500 18.67 -16.52 16.70
N TRP A 501 17.92 -15.52 17.14
CA TRP A 501 17.37 -15.43 18.48
C TRP A 501 15.91 -14.97 18.44
N LEU A 502 15.00 -15.80 18.93
CA LEU A 502 13.58 -15.49 19.03
C LEU A 502 13.19 -15.06 20.45
N PHE A 503 12.49 -13.93 20.55
CA PHE A 503 11.70 -13.53 21.72
C PHE A 503 10.22 -13.73 21.40
N PHE A 504 9.62 -14.72 22.05
CA PHE A 504 8.20 -15.05 21.90
C PHE A 504 7.44 -14.67 23.17
N GLY A 505 6.17 -14.31 23.03
CA GLY A 505 5.30 -14.12 24.19
C GLY A 505 3.83 -14.45 23.93
N GLU A 506 3.15 -14.97 24.96
CA GLU A 506 1.71 -15.18 24.94
C GLU A 506 1.07 -15.12 26.35
N GLN A 507 -0.18 -15.53 26.50
CA GLN A 507 -0.88 -15.58 27.79
C GLN A 507 -0.38 -16.75 28.64
N HIS A 508 -0.49 -17.99 28.14
CA HIS A 508 -0.17 -19.20 28.88
C HIS A 508 0.76 -20.16 28.13
N PHE A 509 1.73 -20.74 28.83
CA PHE A 509 2.66 -21.73 28.28
C PHE A 509 1.94 -22.98 27.76
N THR A 510 0.95 -23.47 28.52
CA THR A 510 0.32 -24.77 28.24
C THR A 510 -0.73 -24.73 27.14
N THR A 511 -1.30 -23.55 26.84
CA THR A 511 -2.41 -23.42 25.91
C THR A 511 -2.13 -22.48 24.74
N ASP A 512 -1.15 -21.59 24.84
CA ASP A 512 -0.99 -20.51 23.86
C ASP A 512 0.43 -20.45 23.25
N PHE A 513 1.27 -21.46 23.50
CA PHE A 513 2.60 -21.52 22.90
C PHE A 513 2.53 -21.96 21.43
N LEU A 514 2.26 -20.98 20.55
CA LEU A 514 2.14 -21.18 19.11
C LEU A 514 3.41 -21.81 18.51
N TYR A 515 3.23 -22.85 17.70
CA TYR A 515 4.31 -23.57 17.01
C TYR A 515 5.41 -24.11 17.92
N GLN A 516 5.09 -24.47 19.17
CA GLN A 516 6.05 -24.96 20.17
C GLN A 516 7.00 -26.04 19.63
N THR A 517 6.47 -27.01 18.89
CA THR A 517 7.25 -28.13 18.34
C THR A 517 8.28 -27.64 17.33
N ASP A 518 7.88 -26.78 16.38
CA ASP A 518 8.76 -26.21 15.36
C ASP A 518 9.94 -25.46 16.01
N TRP A 519 9.66 -24.61 17.00
CA TRP A 519 10.72 -23.86 17.71
C TRP A 519 11.70 -24.77 18.44
N GLN A 520 11.20 -25.81 19.12
CA GLN A 520 12.05 -26.76 19.85
C GLN A 520 12.91 -27.58 18.88
N GLU A 521 12.35 -27.99 17.75
CA GLU A 521 13.08 -28.73 16.72
C GLU A 521 14.20 -27.87 16.10
N TRP A 522 13.94 -26.60 15.80
CA TRP A 522 14.98 -25.70 15.28
C TRP A 522 16.06 -25.38 16.31
N LEU A 523 15.74 -25.32 17.61
CA LEU A 523 16.74 -25.23 18.68
C LEU A 523 17.63 -26.47 18.70
N ASP A 524 17.03 -27.66 18.69
CA ASP A 524 17.74 -28.93 18.78
C ASP A 524 18.63 -29.19 17.55
N LYS A 525 18.16 -28.82 16.35
CA LYS A 525 18.92 -28.93 15.09
C LYS A 525 19.98 -27.83 14.92
N GLY A 526 19.93 -26.78 15.73
CA GLY A 526 20.85 -25.64 15.72
C GLY A 526 20.57 -24.60 14.63
N TYR A 527 19.35 -24.58 14.08
CA TYR A 527 18.89 -23.50 13.19
C TYR A 527 18.49 -22.26 13.99
N LEU A 528 17.83 -22.47 15.13
CA LEU A 528 17.54 -21.44 16.13
C LEU A 528 18.64 -21.47 17.20
N SER A 529 19.37 -20.38 17.41
CA SER A 529 20.42 -20.38 18.47
C SER A 529 19.84 -20.22 19.86
N LYS A 530 18.78 -19.40 19.99
CA LYS A 530 18.23 -19.04 21.28
C LYS A 530 16.73 -18.71 21.18
N LEU A 531 16.02 -19.07 22.24
CA LEU A 531 14.59 -18.81 22.41
C LEU A 531 14.34 -18.30 23.82
N ASP A 532 13.81 -17.09 23.94
CA ASP A 532 13.33 -16.52 25.19
C ASP A 532 11.81 -16.35 25.12
N VAL A 533 11.09 -16.87 26.12
CA VAL A 533 9.62 -16.92 26.14
C VAL A 533 9.03 -16.12 27.31
N ALA A 534 7.93 -15.41 27.06
CA ALA A 534 7.21 -14.59 28.03
C ALA A 534 5.73 -14.99 28.12
N PHE A 535 5.29 -15.52 29.26
CA PHE A 535 3.88 -15.87 29.49
C PHE A 535 3.25 -14.93 30.50
N SER A 536 2.38 -14.05 30.01
CA SER A 536 1.86 -12.91 30.76
C SER A 536 0.87 -13.28 31.86
N ARG A 537 0.32 -14.51 31.86
CA ARG A 537 -0.74 -14.94 32.78
C ARG A 537 -0.39 -16.19 33.60
N ASP A 538 0.84 -16.71 33.49
CA ASP A 538 1.26 -17.91 34.24
C ASP A 538 1.79 -17.61 35.64
N THR A 539 2.08 -16.35 35.95
CA THR A 539 2.56 -15.92 37.28
C THR A 539 1.76 -14.72 37.78
N GLU A 540 1.93 -14.36 39.07
CA GLU A 540 1.25 -13.22 39.70
C GLU A 540 1.63 -11.88 39.03
N HIS A 541 2.83 -11.79 38.47
CA HIS A 541 3.32 -10.63 37.75
C HIS A 541 3.31 -10.89 36.25
N LYS A 542 2.79 -9.93 35.47
CA LYS A 542 2.77 -10.07 34.01
C LYS A 542 4.20 -10.03 33.44
N VAL A 543 4.60 -11.08 32.74
CA VAL A 543 5.88 -11.16 32.03
C VAL A 543 5.63 -10.98 30.54
N TYR A 544 6.28 -9.97 29.95
CA TYR A 544 6.21 -9.67 28.52
C TYR A 544 7.61 -9.74 27.88
N VAL A 545 7.67 -9.65 26.55
CA VAL A 545 8.92 -9.78 25.78
C VAL A 545 9.95 -8.71 26.15
N GLN A 546 9.52 -7.47 26.44
CA GLN A 546 10.39 -6.40 26.93
C GLN A 546 11.12 -6.78 28.22
N HIS A 547 10.45 -7.48 29.14
CA HIS A 547 11.08 -7.93 30.38
C HIS A 547 12.19 -8.95 30.08
N ARG A 548 11.95 -9.87 29.14
CA ARG A 548 12.97 -10.86 28.69
C ARG A 548 14.15 -10.21 27.99
N ILE A 549 13.91 -9.14 27.22
CA ILE A 549 14.98 -8.36 26.59
C ILE A 549 15.85 -7.70 27.67
N LEU A 550 15.24 -7.06 28.67
CA LEU A 550 15.97 -6.42 29.78
C LEU A 550 16.74 -7.43 30.65
N GLU A 551 16.15 -8.58 30.95
CA GLU A 551 16.82 -9.68 31.67
C GLU A 551 18.08 -10.14 30.93
N ASN A 552 18.03 -10.14 29.60
CA ASN A 552 19.13 -10.52 28.72
C ASN A 552 19.93 -9.31 28.18
N SER A 553 19.83 -8.12 28.79
CA SER A 553 20.30 -6.84 28.21
C SER A 553 21.74 -6.89 27.70
N LYS A 554 22.65 -7.45 28.49
CA LYS A 554 24.07 -7.55 28.12
C LYS A 554 24.27 -8.38 26.84
N GLN A 555 23.66 -9.56 26.77
CA GLN A 555 23.79 -10.43 25.60
C GLN A 555 23.06 -9.85 24.38
N PHE A 556 21.90 -9.23 24.60
CA PHE A 556 21.17 -8.51 23.55
C PHE A 556 22.05 -7.42 22.94
N ASN A 557 22.72 -6.63 23.78
CA ASN A 557 23.65 -5.60 23.33
C ASN A 557 24.88 -6.18 22.60
N GLU A 558 25.44 -7.31 23.05
CA GLU A 558 26.53 -8.00 22.35
C GLU A 558 26.11 -8.40 20.92
N TRP A 559 24.87 -8.86 20.71
CA TRP A 559 24.36 -9.13 19.37
C TRP A 559 24.27 -7.87 18.50
N ILE A 560 23.76 -6.76 19.06
CA ILE A 560 23.71 -5.47 18.35
C ILE A 560 25.13 -5.05 17.90
N GLN A 561 26.10 -5.14 18.81
CA GLN A 561 27.51 -4.81 18.53
C GLN A 561 28.13 -5.72 17.47
N ASN A 562 27.68 -6.97 17.37
CA ASN A 562 28.11 -7.93 16.35
C ASN A 562 27.40 -7.76 14.99
N GLY A 563 26.64 -6.67 14.80
CA GLY A 563 26.00 -6.40 13.51
C GLY A 563 24.59 -6.98 13.38
N ALA A 564 23.95 -7.39 14.47
CA ALA A 564 22.62 -7.99 14.39
C ALA A 564 21.59 -7.09 13.69
N ALA A 565 20.71 -7.73 12.92
CA ALA A 565 19.46 -7.16 12.44
C ALA A 565 18.32 -7.53 13.41
N ILE A 566 17.47 -6.55 13.75
CA ILE A 566 16.35 -6.67 14.68
C ILE A 566 15.05 -6.56 13.88
N PHE A 567 14.16 -7.51 14.09
CA PHE A 567 12.84 -7.55 13.49
C PHE A 567 11.78 -7.59 14.59
N VAL A 568 10.81 -6.69 14.52
CA VAL A 568 9.67 -6.64 15.46
C VAL A 568 8.38 -6.82 14.68
N CYS A 569 7.55 -7.79 15.07
CA CYS A 569 6.26 -8.03 14.43
C CYS A 569 5.16 -8.24 15.47
N GLY A 570 3.97 -7.68 15.23
CA GLY A 570 2.79 -7.80 16.11
C GLY A 570 2.05 -6.49 16.35
N ASP A 571 1.49 -6.33 17.56
CA ASP A 571 0.65 -5.17 17.93
C ASP A 571 1.42 -3.83 17.84
N GLU A 572 0.91 -2.91 17.00
CA GLU A 572 1.49 -1.58 16.81
C GLU A 572 1.28 -0.68 18.05
N LYS A 573 0.09 -0.74 18.65
CA LYS A 573 -0.38 0.29 19.59
C LYS A 573 0.37 0.30 20.91
N GLN A 574 0.67 -0.86 21.47
CA GLN A 574 1.31 -1.02 22.77
C GLN A 574 2.65 -1.73 22.64
N MET A 575 2.67 -2.90 22.00
CA MET A 575 3.85 -3.77 22.02
C MET A 575 5.05 -3.16 21.30
N ALA A 576 4.85 -2.63 20.10
CA ALA A 576 5.93 -2.05 19.31
C ALA A 576 6.61 -0.85 20.02
N LYS A 577 5.81 -0.02 20.70
CA LYS A 577 6.29 1.14 21.48
C LYS A 577 7.11 0.70 22.69
N ASP A 578 6.60 -0.27 23.46
CA ASP A 578 7.29 -0.83 24.62
C ASP A 578 8.62 -1.49 24.26
N VAL A 579 8.63 -2.28 23.17
CA VAL A 579 9.84 -2.93 22.67
C VAL A 579 10.87 -1.90 22.21
N HIS A 580 10.46 -0.88 21.45
CA HIS A 580 11.35 0.19 21.01
C HIS A 580 12.01 0.90 22.21
N GLN A 581 11.20 1.29 23.20
CA GLN A 581 11.70 1.93 24.42
C GLN A 581 12.65 1.01 25.18
N THR A 582 12.35 -0.28 25.24
CA THR A 582 13.20 -1.27 25.90
C THR A 582 14.56 -1.43 25.22
N ILE A 583 14.61 -1.43 23.89
CA ILE A 583 15.88 -1.49 23.17
C ILE A 583 16.70 -0.23 23.46
N LYS A 584 16.08 0.96 23.51
CA LYS A 584 16.77 2.19 23.95
C LYS A 584 17.35 2.04 25.36
N GLU A 585 16.57 1.51 26.30
CA GLU A 585 17.04 1.27 27.66
C GLU A 585 18.24 0.31 27.72
N VAL A 586 18.26 -0.74 26.89
CA VAL A 586 19.42 -1.63 26.75
C VAL A 586 20.64 -0.87 26.25
N LEU A 587 20.50 -0.03 25.22
CA LEU A 587 21.60 0.77 24.68
C LEU A 587 22.14 1.77 25.72
N MET A 588 21.25 2.47 26.43
CA MET A 588 21.63 3.40 27.51
C MET A 588 22.38 2.67 28.64
N LYS A 589 21.87 1.50 29.05
CA LYS A 589 22.44 0.71 30.15
C LYS A 589 23.78 0.08 29.81
N GLU A 590 23.88 -0.57 28.65
CA GLU A 590 25.04 -1.42 28.30
C GLU A 590 26.11 -0.66 27.50
N GLN A 591 25.76 0.43 26.81
CA GLN A 591 26.70 1.26 26.06
C GLN A 591 26.95 2.64 26.69
N ASN A 592 26.30 2.98 27.82
CA ASN A 592 26.37 4.30 28.47
C ASN A 592 26.00 5.46 27.53
N LEU A 593 25.05 5.24 26.62
CA LEU A 593 24.52 6.29 25.75
C LEU A 593 23.52 7.17 26.51
N SER A 594 23.43 8.44 26.09
CA SER A 594 22.29 9.28 26.48
C SER A 594 21.02 8.81 25.76
N ASP A 595 19.84 9.26 26.21
CA ASP A 595 18.58 8.93 25.53
C ASP A 595 18.57 9.43 24.06
N GLU A 596 19.12 10.62 23.82
CA GLU A 596 19.26 11.22 22.49
C GLU A 596 20.21 10.40 21.60
N ASP A 597 21.35 9.94 22.15
CA ASP A 597 22.31 9.12 21.40
C ASP A 597 21.76 7.71 21.11
N ALA A 598 20.99 7.14 22.05
CA ALA A 598 20.33 5.85 21.85
C ALA A 598 19.26 5.92 20.76
N GLU A 599 18.45 6.99 20.74
CA GLU A 599 17.49 7.26 19.67
C GLU A 599 18.20 7.42 18.32
N ALA A 600 19.28 8.21 18.27
CA ALA A 600 20.08 8.39 17.06
C ALA A 600 20.70 7.08 16.57
N TYR A 601 21.12 6.19 17.48
CA TYR A 601 21.62 4.86 17.15
C TYR A 601 20.54 3.99 16.50
N LEU A 602 19.32 3.97 17.05
CA LEU A 602 18.21 3.22 16.45
C LEU A 602 17.77 3.78 15.11
N LYS A 603 17.73 5.11 14.95
CA LYS A 603 17.51 5.77 13.66
C LYS A 603 18.56 5.35 12.63
N GLN A 604 19.83 5.26 13.05
CA GLN A 604 20.90 4.75 12.19
C GLN A 604 20.68 3.29 11.80
N MET A 605 20.29 2.42 12.74
CA MET A 605 20.01 1.01 12.45
C MET A 605 18.84 0.85 11.48
N LYS A 606 17.79 1.68 11.59
CA LYS A 606 16.67 1.68 10.62
C LYS A 606 17.17 2.01 9.21
N ARG A 607 17.97 3.07 9.05
CA ARG A 607 18.58 3.45 7.77
C ARG A 607 19.49 2.37 7.19
N GLU A 608 20.16 1.61 8.05
CA GLU A 608 20.97 0.44 7.65
C GLU A 608 20.13 -0.81 7.35
N LYS A 609 18.79 -0.74 7.44
CA LYS A 609 17.85 -1.87 7.37
C LYS A 609 18.14 -2.96 8.39
N ARG A 610 18.76 -2.60 9.51
CA ARG A 610 19.09 -3.48 10.65
C ARG A 610 18.09 -3.37 11.80
N TYR A 611 17.12 -2.48 11.71
CA TYR A 611 15.97 -2.45 12.62
C TYR A 611 14.71 -2.24 11.79
N GLN A 612 13.92 -3.30 11.64
CA GLN A 612 12.72 -3.34 10.79
C GLN A 612 11.50 -3.73 11.63
N ARG A 613 10.33 -3.19 11.28
CA ARG A 613 9.07 -3.41 12.00
C ARG A 613 7.96 -3.77 11.01
N ASP A 614 7.16 -4.77 11.36
CA ASP A 614 5.96 -5.18 10.64
C ASP A 614 4.81 -5.29 11.64
N VAL A 615 4.17 -4.15 11.90
CA VAL A 615 3.23 -3.98 13.02
C VAL A 615 1.88 -3.48 12.51
N TYR A 616 0.80 -3.95 13.14
CA TYR A 616 -0.59 -3.74 12.70
C TYR A 616 -1.53 -3.46 13.87
#